data_AF-A0A660LX95-F1
#
_entry.id   AF-A0A660LX95-F1
#
_cell.length_a   1.000
_cell.length_b   1.000
_cell.length_c   1.000
_cell.angle_alpha   90.00
_cell.angle_beta   90.00
_cell.angle_gamma   90.00
#
_symmetry.space_group_name_H-M   'P 1'
#
loop_
_entity.id
_entity.type
_entity.pdbx_description
1 polymer ?
#
loop_
_entity_poly.entity_id
_entity_poly.type
_entity_poly.pdbx_seq_one_letter_code
_entity_poly.pdbx_strand_id
1 'polypeptide(L)'
;MKHLVIIIFLITSLYSHEANCLNMFAVIFDKNTTDENTAKCVEYYIDDLGCDANMTIKIPELSIRPNLLEYAYDANKTKTFDTLLEKGTYANTSLATSIGMSFLFFFRENGVGINNKKASPELLEFIKTQKYKEFKEEKFKLIKKLLEHGQDPKGYILLQKVLTLVNDEEDLDNLLKNETQKELVQ
;
A
#
# COMPACT_ATOMS: atom_id res chain seq x y z
N MET A 1 6.71 36.75 29.75
CA MET A 1 6.48 37.17 28.36
C MET A 1 7.48 36.57 27.37
N LYS A 2 8.81 36.74 27.53
CA LYS A 2 9.81 36.15 26.60
C LYS A 2 9.65 34.63 26.39
N HIS A 3 9.47 33.86 27.45
CA HIS A 3 9.25 32.40 27.35
C HIS A 3 7.92 32.05 26.66
N LEU A 4 6.86 32.84 26.86
CA LEU A 4 5.56 32.61 26.25
C LEU A 4 5.61 32.82 24.73
N VAL A 5 6.34 33.84 24.27
CA VAL A 5 6.55 34.12 22.83
C VAL A 5 7.38 33.01 22.17
N ILE A 6 8.42 32.51 22.84
CA ILE A 6 9.21 31.37 22.35
C ILE A 6 8.35 30.12 22.23
N ILE A 7 7.51 29.83 23.24
CA ILE A 7 6.59 28.68 23.21
C ILE A 7 5.58 28.81 22.06
N ILE A 8 4.95 29.98 21.89
CA ILE A 8 4.00 30.21 20.79
C ILE A 8 4.69 30.05 19.44
N PHE A 9 5.89 30.61 19.27
CA PHE A 9 6.67 30.48 18.04
C PHE A 9 6.98 29.01 17.72
N LEU A 10 7.46 28.25 18.70
CA LEU A 10 7.75 26.82 18.56
C LEU A 10 6.51 26.01 18.16
N ILE A 11 5.36 26.30 18.80
CA ILE A 11 4.08 25.67 18.46
C ILE A 11 3.69 26.00 17.01
N THR A 12 3.74 27.28 16.61
CA THR A 12 3.40 27.68 15.24
C THR A 12 4.35 27.10 14.20
N SER A 13 5.65 27.00 14.49
CA SER A 13 6.61 26.36 13.60
C SER A 13 6.34 24.86 13.46
N LEU A 14 6.00 24.18 14.57
CA LEU A 14 5.63 22.76 14.54
C LEU A 14 4.38 22.53 13.69
N TYR A 15 3.34 23.35 13.88
CA TYR A 15 2.11 23.28 13.09
C TYR A 15 2.37 23.53 11.60
N SER A 16 3.23 24.50 11.25
CA SER A 16 3.59 24.75 9.85
C SER A 16 4.37 23.58 9.23
N HIS A 17 5.21 22.93 10.03
CA HIS A 17 6.00 21.78 9.59
C HIS A 17 5.11 20.55 9.35
N GLU A 18 4.23 20.20 10.30
CA GLU A 18 3.28 19.09 10.12
C GLU A 18 2.31 19.33 8.96
N ALA A 19 1.80 20.55 8.81
CA ALA A 19 0.96 20.93 7.67
C ALA A 19 1.73 20.81 6.34
N ASN A 20 3.03 21.13 6.35
CA ASN A 20 3.88 20.95 5.18
C ASN A 20 4.17 19.47 4.88
N CYS A 21 4.35 18.62 5.89
CA CYS A 21 4.61 17.19 5.69
C CYS A 21 3.39 16.44 5.10
N LEU A 22 2.18 16.84 5.47
CA LEU A 22 0.96 16.26 4.87
C LEU A 22 0.86 16.51 3.35
N ASN A 23 1.59 17.50 2.81
CA ASN A 23 1.64 17.73 1.36
C ASN A 23 2.28 16.56 0.60
N MET A 24 3.04 15.67 1.26
CA MET A 24 3.54 14.46 0.62
C MET A 24 2.41 13.62 0.03
N PHE A 25 1.29 13.45 0.75
CA PHE A 25 0.12 12.73 0.24
C PHE A 25 -0.47 13.39 -1.00
N ALA A 26 -0.55 14.73 -1.03
CA ALA A 26 -1.04 15.48 -2.17
C ALA A 26 -0.10 15.34 -3.38
N VAL A 27 1.21 15.42 -3.17
CA VAL A 27 2.23 15.22 -4.21
C VAL A 27 2.16 13.81 -4.79
N ILE A 28 1.96 12.79 -3.95
CA ILE A 28 1.80 11.41 -4.39
C ILE A 28 0.53 11.24 -5.25
N PHE A 29 -0.59 11.86 -4.89
CA PHE A 29 -1.82 11.75 -5.69
C PHE A 29 -1.94 12.71 -6.88
N ASP A 30 -1.05 13.69 -7.00
CA ASP A 30 -1.07 14.60 -8.13
C ASP A 30 -0.78 13.86 -9.43
N LYS A 31 -1.76 13.90 -10.34
CA LYS A 31 -1.74 13.27 -11.66
C LYS A 31 -0.95 14.08 -12.70
N ASN A 32 -0.62 15.33 -12.38
CA ASN A 32 0.10 16.22 -13.28
C ASN A 32 1.63 16.15 -13.10
N THR A 33 2.10 15.44 -12.07
CA THR A 33 3.52 15.21 -11.85
C THR A 33 3.93 13.79 -12.28
N THR A 34 5.17 13.64 -12.73
CA THR A 34 5.74 12.34 -13.04
C THR A 34 6.08 11.58 -11.75
N ASP A 35 6.14 10.27 -11.83
CA ASP A 35 6.57 9.45 -10.70
C ASP A 35 8.02 9.81 -10.25
N GLU A 36 8.93 10.01 -11.21
CA GLU A 36 10.30 10.46 -10.93
C GLU A 36 10.37 11.78 -10.14
N ASN A 37 9.54 12.77 -10.52
CA ASN A 37 9.50 14.04 -9.80
C ASN A 37 8.79 13.88 -8.44
N THR A 38 7.79 13.00 -8.35
CA THR A 38 7.13 12.66 -7.09
C THR A 38 8.12 12.08 -6.10
N ALA A 39 8.94 11.11 -6.54
CA ALA A 39 9.98 10.49 -5.71
C ALA A 39 10.96 11.53 -5.16
N LYS A 40 11.50 12.42 -6.01
CA LYS A 40 12.40 13.50 -5.58
C LYS A 40 11.76 14.44 -4.57
N CYS A 41 10.49 14.80 -4.78
CA CYS A 41 9.76 15.62 -3.82
C CYS A 41 9.62 14.91 -2.47
N VAL A 42 9.25 13.62 -2.47
CA VAL A 42 9.11 12.82 -1.25
C VAL A 42 10.46 12.68 -0.52
N GLU A 43 11.56 12.44 -1.24
CA GLU A 43 12.91 12.44 -0.66
C GLU A 43 13.22 13.78 0.01
N TYR A 44 12.96 14.90 -0.66
CA TYR A 44 13.18 16.23 -0.09
C TYR A 44 12.36 16.45 1.19
N TYR A 45 11.09 16.02 1.22
CA TYR A 45 10.29 16.13 2.44
C TYR A 45 10.87 15.29 3.60
N ILE A 46 11.34 14.08 3.32
CA ILE A 46 11.85 13.18 4.36
C ILE A 46 13.26 13.60 4.82
N ASP A 47 14.18 13.81 3.89
CA ASP A 47 15.60 14.01 4.17
C ASP A 47 15.91 15.46 4.58
N ASP A 48 15.40 16.44 3.82
CA ASP A 48 15.74 17.86 4.03
C ASP A 48 14.78 18.53 5.01
N LEU A 49 13.49 18.17 4.92
CA LEU A 49 12.48 18.70 5.83
C LEU A 49 12.24 17.81 7.04
N GLY A 50 12.82 16.61 7.16
CA GLY A 50 12.69 15.78 8.35
C GLY A 50 11.27 15.25 8.61
N CYS A 51 10.43 15.18 7.56
CA CYS A 51 9.09 14.63 7.67
C CYS A 51 9.11 13.12 7.94
N ASP A 52 8.16 12.65 8.74
CA ASP A 52 8.02 11.23 9.04
C ASP A 52 7.56 10.44 7.81
N ALA A 53 8.44 9.58 7.28
CA ALA A 53 8.16 8.66 6.19
C ALA A 53 7.04 7.65 6.51
N ASN A 54 6.72 7.47 7.80
CA ASN A 54 5.69 6.56 8.30
C ASN A 54 4.37 7.27 8.67
N MET A 55 4.22 8.53 8.28
CA MET A 55 2.99 9.27 8.56
C MET A 55 1.76 8.57 7.98
N THR A 56 0.64 8.69 8.70
CA THR A 56 -0.64 8.11 8.30
C THR A 56 -1.74 9.16 8.27
N ILE A 57 -2.72 8.99 7.40
CA ILE A 57 -3.96 9.75 7.44
C ILE A 57 -5.04 8.88 8.07
N LYS A 58 -5.67 9.39 9.13
CA LYS A 58 -6.88 8.76 9.67
C LYS A 58 -8.07 9.25 8.85
N ILE A 59 -8.77 8.32 8.21
CA ILE A 59 -10.05 8.59 7.56
C ILE A 59 -11.14 8.31 8.61
N PRO A 60 -11.85 9.31 9.15
CA PRO A 60 -12.77 9.11 10.28
C PRO A 60 -13.86 8.07 10.03
N GLU A 61 -14.32 7.95 8.79
CA GLU A 61 -15.41 7.05 8.39
C GLU A 61 -14.95 5.61 8.15
N LEU A 62 -13.63 5.38 8.02
CA LEU A 62 -13.06 4.08 7.73
C LEU A 62 -12.11 3.68 8.86
N SER A 63 -12.20 2.47 9.38
CA SER A 63 -11.26 1.94 10.40
C SER A 63 -9.86 1.63 9.82
N ILE A 64 -9.45 2.33 8.77
CA ILE A 64 -8.17 2.20 8.08
C ILE A 64 -7.31 3.44 8.32
N ARG A 65 -5.99 3.24 8.23
CA ARG A 65 -4.99 4.30 8.37
C ARG A 65 -4.00 4.15 7.23
N PRO A 66 -4.34 4.60 6.02
CA PRO A 66 -3.41 4.59 4.91
C PRO A 66 -2.16 5.41 5.23
N ASN A 67 -1.03 4.95 4.70
CA ASN A 67 0.24 5.66 4.74
C ASN A 67 0.70 6.01 3.33
N LEU A 68 1.89 6.61 3.22
CA LEU A 68 2.44 7.04 1.95
C LEU A 68 2.62 5.90 0.94
N LEU A 69 2.96 4.69 1.39
CA LEU A 69 3.12 3.52 0.50
C LEU A 69 1.81 3.12 -0.17
N GLU A 70 0.71 3.10 0.57
CA GLU A 70 -0.60 2.79 -0.01
C GLU A 70 -1.02 3.84 -1.04
N TYR A 71 -0.78 5.12 -0.76
CA TYR A 71 -1.05 6.19 -1.71
C TYR A 71 -0.22 6.05 -2.98
N ALA A 72 1.06 5.70 -2.86
CA ALA A 72 1.94 5.47 -4.02
C ALA A 72 1.49 4.26 -4.84
N TYR A 73 1.03 3.19 -4.17
CA TYR A 73 0.44 2.02 -4.80
C TYR A 73 -0.84 2.38 -5.58
N ASP A 74 -1.78 3.07 -4.95
CA ASP A 74 -3.07 3.45 -5.56
C ASP A 74 -2.89 4.46 -6.71
N ALA A 75 -1.88 5.32 -6.63
CA ALA A 75 -1.52 6.28 -7.68
C ALA A 75 -0.69 5.65 -8.82
N ASN A 76 -0.34 4.36 -8.75
CA ASN A 76 0.54 3.67 -9.69
C ASN A 76 1.91 4.36 -9.85
N LYS A 77 2.51 4.80 -8.74
CA LYS A 77 3.81 5.48 -8.66
C LYS A 77 4.88 4.55 -8.09
N THR A 78 5.37 3.62 -8.92
CA THR A 78 6.29 2.54 -8.53
C THR A 78 7.65 3.06 -8.06
N LYS A 79 8.21 4.10 -8.68
CA LYS A 79 9.48 4.69 -8.26
C LYS A 79 9.34 5.35 -6.90
N THR A 80 8.26 6.11 -6.69
CA THR A 80 7.94 6.71 -5.39
C THR A 80 7.71 5.64 -4.33
N PHE A 81 7.01 4.56 -4.66
CA PHE A 81 6.79 3.42 -3.77
C PHE A 81 8.12 2.79 -3.31
N ASP A 82 9.02 2.54 -4.25
CA ASP A 82 10.34 1.98 -3.97
C ASP A 82 11.19 2.91 -3.10
N THR A 83 11.13 4.21 -3.40
CA THR A 83 11.80 5.25 -2.61
C THR A 83 11.31 5.26 -1.16
N LEU A 84 10.00 5.16 -0.94
CA LEU A 84 9.42 5.10 0.40
C LEU A 84 9.87 3.85 1.17
N LEU A 85 9.96 2.69 0.52
CA LEU A 85 10.51 1.47 1.13
C LEU A 85 11.98 1.66 1.54
N GLU A 86 12.80 2.26 0.66
CA GLU A 86 14.21 2.57 0.94
C GLU A 86 14.37 3.56 2.11
N LYS A 87 13.40 4.48 2.27
CA LYS A 87 13.31 5.41 3.41
C LYS A 87 12.74 4.80 4.68
N GLY A 88 12.42 3.50 4.67
CA GLY A 88 11.94 2.77 5.84
C GLY A 88 10.46 3.00 6.14
N THR A 89 9.65 3.39 5.15
CA THR A 89 8.19 3.34 5.32
C THR A 89 7.74 1.89 5.47
N TYR A 90 7.03 1.57 6.55
CA TYR A 90 6.54 0.21 6.78
C TYR A 90 5.30 -0.08 5.94
N ALA A 91 5.22 -1.28 5.40
CA ALA A 91 4.01 -1.77 4.75
C ALA A 91 2.97 -2.17 5.82
N ASN A 92 1.75 -1.66 5.70
CA ASN A 92 0.72 -1.82 6.72
C ASN A 92 -0.47 -2.68 6.23
N THR A 93 -1.40 -3.00 7.14
CA THR A 93 -2.59 -3.79 6.82
C THR A 93 -3.50 -3.14 5.77
N SER A 94 -3.49 -1.81 5.70
CA SER A 94 -4.29 -1.05 4.73
C SER A 94 -3.79 -1.30 3.30
N LEU A 95 -2.47 -1.26 3.08
CA LEU A 95 -1.85 -1.66 1.81
C LEU A 95 -2.17 -3.11 1.41
N ALA A 96 -2.09 -4.08 2.34
CA ALA A 96 -2.51 -5.47 2.05
C ALA A 96 -3.99 -5.55 1.63
N THR A 97 -4.86 -4.75 2.25
CA THR A 97 -6.27 -4.67 1.91
C THR A 97 -6.45 -4.11 0.49
N SER A 98 -5.73 -3.06 0.13
CA SER A 98 -5.76 -2.45 -1.21
C SER A 98 -5.22 -3.38 -2.30
N ILE A 99 -4.20 -4.19 -1.99
CA ILE A 99 -3.76 -5.30 -2.87
C ILE A 99 -4.88 -6.34 -3.03
N GLY A 100 -5.53 -6.77 -1.94
CA GLY A 100 -6.66 -7.70 -2.01
C GLY A 100 -7.84 -7.17 -2.84
N MET A 101 -8.17 -5.88 -2.67
CA MET A 101 -9.20 -5.19 -3.45
C MET A 101 -8.85 -5.11 -4.94
N SER A 102 -7.57 -5.00 -5.28
CA SER A 102 -7.15 -4.94 -6.69
C SER A 102 -7.57 -6.19 -7.50
N PHE A 103 -7.61 -7.37 -6.89
CA PHE A 103 -8.12 -8.58 -7.55
C PHE A 103 -9.62 -8.47 -7.85
N LEU A 104 -10.41 -7.96 -6.89
CA LEU A 104 -11.85 -7.74 -7.07
C LEU A 104 -12.13 -6.71 -8.16
N PHE A 105 -11.36 -5.62 -8.20
CA PHE A 105 -11.47 -4.62 -9.27
C PHE A 105 -11.07 -5.20 -10.61
N PHE A 106 -9.96 -5.93 -10.67
CA PHE A 106 -9.50 -6.58 -11.90
C PHE A 106 -10.55 -7.52 -12.49
N PHE A 107 -11.22 -8.33 -11.66
CA PHE A 107 -12.33 -9.17 -12.12
C PHE A 107 -13.46 -8.31 -12.71
N ARG A 108 -13.91 -7.29 -11.96
CA ARG A 108 -14.99 -6.40 -12.39
C ARG A 108 -14.69 -5.68 -13.71
N GLU A 109 -13.48 -5.16 -13.86
CA GLU A 109 -13.02 -4.46 -15.07
C GLU A 109 -12.99 -5.39 -16.30
N ASN A 110 -12.82 -6.69 -16.09
CA ASN A 110 -12.89 -7.72 -17.12
C ASN A 110 -14.29 -8.31 -17.31
N GLY A 111 -15.32 -7.70 -16.69
CA GLY A 111 -16.71 -8.13 -16.84
C GLY A 111 -17.03 -9.48 -16.17
N VAL A 112 -16.14 -9.97 -15.31
CA VAL A 112 -16.34 -11.22 -14.56
C VAL A 112 -16.55 -10.92 -13.08
N GLY A 113 -17.41 -11.69 -12.42
CA GLY A 113 -17.94 -11.30 -11.12
C GLY A 113 -17.96 -12.43 -10.09
N ILE A 114 -17.98 -12.01 -8.83
CA ILE A 114 -18.33 -12.85 -7.69
C ILE A 114 -19.77 -12.51 -7.31
N ASN A 115 -20.67 -13.48 -7.46
CA ASN A 115 -22.10 -13.34 -7.15
C ASN A 115 -22.45 -14.25 -5.97
N ASN A 116 -23.08 -13.69 -4.93
CA ASN A 116 -23.51 -14.43 -3.73
C ASN A 116 -22.38 -15.29 -3.12
N LYS A 117 -21.17 -14.72 -2.98
CA LYS A 117 -19.98 -15.42 -2.46
C LYS A 117 -19.58 -16.67 -3.26
N LYS A 118 -19.86 -16.69 -4.56
CA LYS A 118 -19.40 -17.73 -5.48
C LYS A 118 -18.83 -17.09 -6.75
N ALA A 119 -17.75 -17.66 -7.28
CA ALA A 119 -17.26 -17.30 -8.59
C ALA A 119 -18.26 -17.73 -9.67
N SER A 120 -18.46 -16.88 -10.68
CA SER A 120 -19.22 -17.28 -11.86
C SER A 120 -18.40 -18.26 -12.72
N PRO A 121 -19.04 -19.09 -13.57
CA PRO A 121 -18.31 -19.94 -14.52
C PRO A 121 -17.35 -19.14 -15.41
N GLU A 122 -17.73 -17.94 -15.83
CA GLU A 122 -16.91 -17.04 -16.63
C GLU A 122 -15.67 -16.58 -15.86
N LEU A 123 -15.79 -16.31 -14.56
CA LEU A 123 -14.64 -16.00 -13.71
C LEU A 123 -13.68 -17.19 -13.60
N LEU A 124 -14.20 -18.41 -13.46
CA LEU A 124 -13.38 -19.63 -13.39
C LEU A 124 -12.64 -19.93 -14.70
N GLU A 125 -13.20 -19.56 -15.85
CA GLU A 125 -12.47 -19.60 -17.13
C GLU A 125 -11.48 -18.44 -17.26
N PHE A 126 -11.85 -17.24 -16.78
CA PHE A 126 -11.00 -16.06 -16.84
C PHE A 126 -9.68 -16.23 -16.09
N ILE A 127 -9.68 -16.88 -14.92
CA ILE A 127 -8.44 -17.12 -14.16
C ILE A 127 -7.45 -18.05 -14.87
N LYS A 128 -7.88 -18.77 -15.91
CA LYS A 128 -6.97 -19.61 -16.72
C LYS A 128 -6.24 -18.81 -17.80
N THR A 129 -6.69 -17.59 -18.08
CA THR A 129 -6.15 -16.74 -19.15
C THR A 129 -4.75 -16.22 -18.83
N GLN A 130 -3.98 -15.92 -19.87
CA GLN A 130 -2.66 -15.30 -19.72
C GLN A 130 -2.74 -13.94 -19.01
N LYS A 131 -3.79 -13.17 -19.32
CA LYS A 131 -4.04 -11.85 -18.72
C LYS A 131 -4.15 -11.91 -17.19
N TYR A 132 -4.87 -12.89 -16.66
CA TYR A 132 -4.94 -13.09 -15.20
C TYR A 132 -3.60 -13.54 -14.61
N LYS A 133 -2.91 -14.47 -15.27
CA LYS A 133 -1.62 -14.99 -14.79
C LYS A 133 -0.57 -13.88 -14.66
N GLU A 134 -0.48 -13.00 -15.65
CA GLU A 134 0.42 -11.84 -15.62
C GLU A 134 0.08 -10.87 -14.48
N PHE A 135 -1.21 -10.54 -14.33
CA PHE A 135 -1.68 -9.71 -13.23
C PHE A 135 -1.36 -10.33 -11.85
N LYS A 136 -1.66 -11.62 -11.67
CA LYS A 136 -1.37 -12.37 -10.44
C LYS A 136 0.13 -12.35 -10.15
N GLU A 137 0.97 -12.66 -11.13
CA GLU A 137 2.42 -12.69 -10.98
C GLU A 137 2.98 -11.32 -10.55
N GLU A 138 2.53 -10.23 -11.17
CA GLU A 138 2.92 -8.86 -10.79
C GLU A 138 2.56 -8.57 -9.32
N LYS A 139 1.32 -8.86 -8.91
CA LYS A 139 0.90 -8.65 -7.53
C LYS A 139 1.66 -9.52 -6.54
N PHE A 140 1.97 -10.76 -6.90
CA PHE A 140 2.70 -11.69 -6.03
C PHE A 140 4.17 -11.30 -5.88
N LYS A 141 4.81 -10.76 -6.92
CA LYS A 141 6.14 -10.14 -6.82
C LYS A 141 6.15 -8.97 -5.84
N LEU A 142 5.12 -8.11 -5.90
CA LEU A 142 4.96 -7.01 -4.94
C LEU A 142 4.75 -7.52 -3.52
N ILE A 143 3.87 -8.51 -3.31
CA ILE A 143 3.65 -9.11 -1.99
C ILE A 143 4.95 -9.67 -1.42
N LYS A 144 5.70 -10.43 -2.23
CA LYS A 144 7.00 -10.97 -1.80
C LYS A 144 7.95 -9.85 -1.36
N LYS A 145 8.07 -8.78 -2.17
CA LYS A 145 8.89 -7.61 -1.82
C LYS A 145 8.47 -7.01 -0.48
N LEU A 146 7.16 -6.87 -0.23
CA LEU A 146 6.67 -6.27 1.00
C LEU A 146 6.87 -7.16 2.24
N LEU A 147 6.73 -8.48 2.09
CA LEU A 147 7.05 -9.44 3.15
C LEU A 147 8.54 -9.40 3.50
N GLU A 148 9.43 -9.28 2.50
CA GLU A 148 10.87 -9.07 2.72
C GLU A 148 11.18 -7.76 3.47
N HIS A 149 10.27 -6.78 3.40
CA HIS A 149 10.33 -5.51 4.15
C HIS A 149 9.50 -5.53 5.44
N GLY A 150 9.14 -6.72 5.94
CA GLY A 150 8.50 -6.89 7.25
C GLY A 150 6.99 -6.66 7.28
N GLN A 151 6.30 -6.73 6.13
CA GLN A 151 4.83 -6.72 6.14
C GLN A 151 4.30 -7.97 6.85
N ASP A 152 3.37 -7.80 7.80
CA ASP A 152 2.71 -8.92 8.49
C ASP A 152 1.94 -9.80 7.48
N PRO A 153 2.29 -11.10 7.34
CA PRO A 153 1.59 -12.04 6.46
C PRO A 153 0.09 -12.13 6.76
N LYS A 154 -0.34 -11.90 8.01
CA LYS A 154 -1.76 -11.92 8.41
C LYS A 154 -2.56 -10.76 7.81
N GLY A 155 -1.90 -9.73 7.27
CA GLY A 155 -2.57 -8.64 6.57
C GLY A 155 -3.34 -9.09 5.32
N TYR A 156 -2.96 -10.22 4.71
CA TYR A 156 -3.48 -10.67 3.41
C TYR A 156 -4.78 -11.50 3.48
N ILE A 157 -5.49 -11.48 4.61
CA ILE A 157 -6.76 -12.25 4.80
C ILE A 157 -7.80 -11.95 3.72
N LEU A 158 -7.92 -10.70 3.28
CA LEU A 158 -8.87 -10.36 2.22
C LEU A 158 -8.49 -11.04 0.91
N LEU A 159 -7.22 -10.94 0.50
CA LEU A 159 -6.72 -11.56 -0.71
C LEU A 159 -6.90 -13.08 -0.67
N GLN A 160 -6.55 -13.72 0.45
CA GLN A 160 -6.75 -15.15 0.64
C GLN A 160 -8.21 -15.56 0.39
N LYS A 161 -9.18 -14.84 0.99
CA LYS A 161 -10.60 -15.09 0.77
C LYS A 161 -11.01 -14.92 -0.70
N VAL A 162 -10.48 -13.91 -1.38
CA VAL A 162 -10.77 -13.68 -2.81
C VAL A 162 -10.26 -14.84 -3.67
N LEU A 163 -9.03 -15.29 -3.42
CA LEU A 163 -8.43 -16.40 -4.16
C LEU A 163 -9.12 -17.74 -3.87
N THR A 164 -9.53 -18.00 -2.63
CA THR A 164 -10.32 -19.21 -2.29
C THR A 164 -11.64 -19.27 -3.04
N LEU A 165 -12.29 -18.13 -3.32
CA LEU A 165 -13.54 -18.11 -4.08
C LEU A 165 -13.38 -18.60 -5.53
N VAL A 166 -12.16 -18.54 -6.06
CA VAL A 166 -11.81 -18.96 -7.43
C VAL A 166 -10.92 -20.21 -7.45
N ASN A 167 -10.64 -20.81 -6.29
CA ASN A 167 -9.73 -21.95 -6.11
C ASN A 167 -8.29 -21.68 -6.61
N ASP A 168 -7.72 -20.52 -6.26
CA ASP A 168 -6.38 -20.09 -6.68
C ASP A 168 -5.50 -19.58 -5.52
N GLU A 169 -5.79 -20.01 -4.29
CA GLU A 169 -5.14 -19.57 -3.06
C GLU A 169 -3.77 -20.21 -2.80
N GLU A 170 -3.48 -21.36 -3.42
CA GLU A 170 -2.33 -22.21 -3.07
C GLU A 170 -0.99 -21.46 -3.10
N ASP A 171 -0.73 -20.69 -4.17
CA ASP A 171 0.50 -19.91 -4.31
C ASP A 171 0.65 -18.87 -3.20
N LEU A 172 -0.46 -18.23 -2.79
CA LEU A 172 -0.43 -17.21 -1.75
C LEU A 172 -0.17 -17.88 -0.40
N ASP A 173 -0.87 -18.96 -0.11
CA ASP A 173 -0.70 -19.72 1.13
C ASP A 173 0.75 -20.19 1.31
N ASN A 174 1.38 -20.64 0.23
CA ASN A 174 2.79 -21.03 0.24
C ASN A 174 3.71 -19.84 0.49
N LEU A 175 3.44 -18.69 -0.15
CA LEU A 175 4.20 -17.45 0.05
C LEU A 175 4.13 -16.97 1.51
N LEU A 176 2.93 -16.94 2.10
CA LEU A 176 2.71 -16.46 3.47
C LEU A 176 3.31 -17.41 4.53
N LYS A 177 3.21 -18.73 4.34
CA LYS A 177 3.77 -19.74 5.27
C LYS A 177 5.29 -19.65 5.36
N ASN A 178 5.97 -19.48 4.23
CA ASN A 178 7.44 -19.42 4.19
C ASN A 178 7.98 -18.24 5.02
N GLU A 179 7.29 -17.10 5.01
CA GLU A 179 7.70 -15.92 5.78
C GLU A 179 7.37 -16.05 7.27
N THR A 180 6.20 -16.63 7.62
CA THR A 180 5.88 -16.93 9.02
C THR A 180 6.91 -17.89 9.65
N GLN A 181 7.45 -18.84 8.88
CA GLN A 181 8.51 -19.74 9.37
C GLN A 181 9.84 -19.02 9.60
N LYS A 182 10.19 -18.02 8.78
CA LYS A 182 11.40 -17.22 9.00
C LYS A 182 11.33 -16.38 10.28
N GLU A 183 10.16 -15.80 10.58
CA GLU A 183 9.94 -15.05 11.82
C GLU A 183 10.10 -15.92 13.09
N LEU A 184 9.78 -17.22 13.01
CA LEU A 184 9.91 -18.15 14.14
C LEU A 184 11.35 -18.61 14.44
N VAL A 185 12.31 -18.34 13.54
CA VAL A 185 13.70 -18.81 13.62
C VAL A 185 14.67 -17.67 13.99
N GLN A 186 14.22 -16.41 13.99
CA GLN A 186 14.97 -15.23 14.45
C GLN A 186 14.69 -14.91 15.92
#